data_AF-A0A0N9HYA3-F1
#
_entry.id   AF-A0A0N9HYA3-F1
#
_cell.length_a   1.000
_cell.length_b   1.000
_cell.length_c   1.000
_cell.angle_alpha   90.00
_cell.angle_beta   90.00
_cell.angle_gamma   90.00
#
_symmetry.space_group_name_H-M   'P 1'
#
loop_
_entity.id
_entity.type
_entity.pdbx_description
1 polymer ?
#
loop_
_entity_poly.entity_id
_entity_poly.type
_entity_poly.pdbx_seq_one_letter_code
_entity_poly.pdbx_strand_id
1 'polypeptide(L)' 'MTVRRHPRADHDSARITQARATQARNEMAQQVRAARTVDDHATDPQDREMLIAMLGLDADRATNAQSGHVQPLN' A
#
# COMPACT_ATOMS: atom_id res chain seq x y z
N MET A 1 41.11 16.04 2.38
CA MET A 1 40.11 16.08 3.46
C MET A 1 39.06 15.00 3.21
N THR A 2 39.02 13.95 4.03
CA THR A 2 38.04 12.86 3.88
C THR A 2 36.75 13.24 4.60
N VAL A 3 35.66 13.36 3.85
CA VAL A 3 34.33 13.65 4.38
C VAL A 3 33.87 12.44 5.19
N ARG A 4 33.78 12.60 6.51
CA ARG A 4 33.18 11.61 7.42
C ARG A 4 31.71 11.46 7.04
N ARG A 5 31.36 10.37 6.35
CA ARG A 5 29.95 9.98 6.16
C ARG A 5 29.36 9.73 7.55
N HIS A 6 28.35 10.51 7.89
CA HIS A 6 27.63 10.40 9.16
C HIS A 6 26.81 9.10 9.16
N PRO A 7 27.13 8.11 10.01
CA PRO A 7 26.43 6.81 10.03
C PRO A 7 24.97 6.88 10.51
N ARG A 8 24.51 8.08 10.94
CA ARG A 8 23.17 8.33 11.47
C ARG A 8 22.12 8.44 10.35
N ALA A 9 22.47 9.06 9.22
CA ALA A 9 21.56 9.25 8.09
C ALA A 9 21.23 7.92 7.38
N ASP A 10 22.20 7.01 7.31
CA ASP A 10 22.01 5.68 6.71
C ASP A 10 21.13 4.78 7.60
N HIS A 11 21.27 4.91 8.93
CA HIS A 11 20.42 4.19 9.90
C HIS A 11 18.96 4.65 9.86
N ASP A 12 18.72 5.96 9.79
CA ASP A 12 17.35 6.49 9.76
C ASP A 12 16.66 6.13 8.43
N SER A 13 17.39 6.18 7.32
CA SER A 13 16.90 5.72 6.01
C SER A 13 16.54 4.23 6.01
N ALA A 14 17.38 3.38 6.62
CA ALA A 14 17.10 1.94 6.74
C ALA A 14 15.84 1.65 7.58
N ARG A 15 15.65 2.39 8.69
CA ARG A 15 14.44 2.27 9.53
C ARG A 15 13.16 2.67 8.79
N ILE A 16 13.22 3.77 8.03
CA ILE A 16 12.07 4.22 7.23
C ILE A 16 11.73 3.18 6.15
N THR A 17 12.73 2.65 5.46
CA THR A 17 12.52 1.58 4.45
C THR A 17 11.92 0.33 5.08
N GLN A 18 12.40 -0.09 6.26
CA GLN A 18 11.85 -1.24 6.97
C GLN A 18 10.41 -1.00 7.45
N ALA A 19 10.11 0.19 7.96
CA ALA A 19 8.76 0.58 8.36
C ALA A 19 7.79 0.55 7.17
N ARG A 20 8.19 1.10 6.02
CA ARG A 20 7.41 1.06 4.78
C ARG A 20 7.18 -0.37 4.29
N ALA A 21 8.20 -1.22 4.32
CA ALA A 21 8.07 -2.63 3.93
C ALA A 21 7.10 -3.39 4.86
N THR A 22 7.12 -3.08 6.16
CA THR A 22 6.21 -3.67 7.14
C THR A 22 4.78 -3.18 6.93
N GLN A 23 4.61 -1.88 6.68
CA GLN A 23 3.33 -1.28 6.36
C GLN A 23 2.72 -1.91 5.09
N ALA A 24 3.49 -2.03 4.01
CA ALA A 24 3.02 -2.64 2.77
C ALA A 24 2.55 -4.09 2.97
N ARG A 25 3.26 -4.88 3.79
CA ARG A 25 2.84 -6.25 4.13
C ARG A 25 1.52 -6.28 4.91
N ASN A 26 1.35 -5.35 5.85
CA ASN A 26 0.13 -5.24 6.65
C ASN A 26 -1.07 -4.80 5.77
N GLU A 27 -0.85 -3.86 4.86
CA GLU A 27 -1.85 -3.42 3.88
C GLU A 27 -2.27 -4.56 2.96
N MET A 28 -1.33 -5.34 2.42
CA MET A 28 -1.65 -6.53 1.63
C MET A 28 -2.47 -7.56 2.43
N ALA A 29 -2.11 -7.81 3.69
CA ALA A 29 -2.86 -8.73 4.55
C ALA A 29 -4.28 -8.22 4.84
N GLN A 30 -4.47 -6.91 4.99
CA GLN A 30 -5.77 -6.29 5.16
C GLN A 30 -6.61 -6.35 3.89
N GLN A 31 -6.01 -6.11 2.72
CA GLN A 31 -6.69 -6.22 1.41
C GLN A 31 -7.21 -7.63 1.18
N VAL A 32 -6.40 -8.66 1.45
CA VAL A 32 -6.83 -10.07 1.31
C VAL A 32 -8.00 -10.39 2.24
N ARG A 33 -7.98 -9.88 3.47
CA ARG A 33 -9.10 -10.08 4.41
C ARG A 33 -10.37 -9.36 3.95
N ALA A 34 -10.24 -8.12 3.48
CA ALA A 34 -11.35 -7.34 2.98
C ALA A 34 -11.99 -7.99 1.75
N ALA A 35 -11.18 -8.51 0.81
CA ALA A 35 -11.68 -9.23 -0.36
C ALA A 35 -12.46 -10.49 0.04
N ARG A 36 -11.95 -11.26 1.01
CA ARG A 36 -12.67 -12.41 1.55
C ARG A 36 -13.99 -12.02 2.22
N THR A 37 -14.02 -10.93 2.98
CA THR A 37 -15.27 -10.44 3.58
C THR A 37 -16.30 -10.11 2.50
N VAL A 38 -15.88 -9.46 1.41
CA VAL A 38 -16.76 -9.18 0.27
C VAL A 38 -17.22 -10.48 -0.38
N ASP A 39 -16.33 -11.45 -0.61
CA ASP A 39 -16.68 -12.75 -1.17
C ASP A 39 -17.69 -13.52 -0.32
N ASP A 40 -17.57 -13.45 1.01
CA ASP A 40 -18.46 -14.15 1.95
C ASP A 40 -19.85 -13.49 2.06
N HIS A 41 -19.98 -12.19 1.76
CA HIS A 41 -21.22 -11.43 1.95
C HIS A 41 -21.91 -11.04 0.65
N ALA A 42 -21.20 -10.99 -0.47
CA ALA A 42 -21.78 -10.70 -1.78
C ALA A 42 -22.56 -11.92 -2.27
N THR A 43 -23.88 -11.76 -2.38
CA THR A 43 -24.79 -12.78 -2.91
C THR A 43 -24.89 -12.74 -4.43
N ASP A 44 -24.48 -11.64 -5.07
CA ASP A 44 -24.49 -11.45 -6.51
C ASP A 44 -23.06 -11.22 -7.05
N PRO A 45 -22.63 -11.92 -8.12
CA PRO A 45 -21.31 -11.71 -8.74
C PRO A 45 -21.04 -10.26 -9.18
N GLN A 46 -22.06 -9.53 -9.63
CA GLN A 46 -21.94 -8.13 -10.06
C GLN A 46 -21.80 -7.19 -8.86
N ASP A 47 -22.50 -7.47 -7.77
CA ASP A 47 -22.36 -6.72 -6.50
C ASP A 47 -20.96 -6.90 -5.91
N ARG A 48 -20.44 -8.13 -5.96
CA ARG A 48 -19.07 -8.46 -5.57
C ARG A 48 -18.05 -7.63 -6.34
N GLU A 49 -18.12 -7.60 -7.67
CA GLU A 49 -17.18 -6.82 -8.49
C GLU A 49 -17.27 -5.32 -8.20
N MET A 50 -18.48 -4.79 -8.01
CA MET A 50 -18.70 -3.39 -7.65
C MET A 50 -18.05 -3.06 -6.29
N LEU A 51 -18.25 -3.91 -5.28
CA LEU A 51 -17.68 -3.72 -3.95
C LEU A 51 -16.15 -3.83 -3.94
N ILE A 52 -15.58 -4.79 -4.67
CA ILE A 52 -14.12 -4.92 -4.85
C ILE A 52 -13.54 -3.65 -5.48
N ALA A 53 -14.19 -3.11 -6.52
CA ALA A 53 -13.75 -1.88 -7.19
C ALA A 53 -13.87 -0.64 -6.29
N MET A 54 -14.97 -0.51 -5.54
CA MET A 54 -15.19 0.62 -4.60
C MET A 54 -14.20 0.63 -3.44
N LEU A 55 -13.83 -0.56 -2.94
CA LEU A 55 -12.86 -0.73 -1.86
C LEU A 55 -11.41 -0.67 -2.35
N GLY A 56 -11.18 -0.57 -3.66
CA GLY A 56 -9.84 -0.56 -4.25
C GLY A 56 -9.08 -1.87 -4.01
N LEU A 57 -9.81 -2.99 -3.89
CA LEU A 57 -9.24 -4.32 -3.64
C LEU A 57 -8.75 -4.99 -4.92
N ASP A 58 -9.00 -4.39 -6.09
CA ASP A 58 -8.41 -4.80 -7.35
C ASP A 58 -6.89 -4.62 -7.33
N ALA A 59 -6.19 -5.75 -7.26
CA ALA A 59 -4.72 -5.82 -7.25
C ALA A 59 -4.10 -5.13 -8.48
N ASP A 60 -4.80 -5.12 -9.63
CA ASP A 60 -4.38 -4.47 -10.87
C ASP A 60 -4.61 -2.94 -10.87
N ARG A 61 -5.52 -2.43 -10.04
CA ARG A 61 -5.82 -0.99 -9.96
C ARG A 61 -5.02 -0.29 -8.88
N ALA A 62 -4.64 -1.00 -7.82
CA ALA A 62 -3.84 -0.49 -6.71
C ALA A 62 -2.43 -0.02 -7.15
N THR A 63 -1.84 -0.66 -8.16
CA THR A 63 -0.54 -0.25 -8.74
C THR A 63 -0.63 1.10 -9.47
N ASN A 64 -1.79 1.44 -10.04
CA ASN A 64 -2.01 2.73 -10.70
C ASN A 64 -2.43 3.84 -9.73
N ALA A 65 -3.05 3.51 -8.59
CA ALA A 65 -3.44 4.48 -7.56
C ALA A 65 -2.25 5.00 -6.73
N GLN A 66 -1.17 4.23 -6.62
CA GLN A 66 0.05 4.64 -5.90
C GLN A 66 0.91 5.68 -6.65
N SER A 67 0.56 6.00 -7.90
CA SER A 67 1.23 7.03 -8.70
C SER A 67 0.72 8.45 -8.42
N GLY A 68 -0.27 8.63 -7.54
CA GLY A 68 -0.68 9.93 -7.01
C GLY A 68 0.30 10.48 -5.99
N HIS A 69 1.60 10.50 -6.32
CA HIS A 69 2.62 11.11 -5.50
C HIS A 69 2.38 12.63 -5.50
N VAL A 70 1.85 13.10 -4.37
CA VAL A 70 1.58 14.49 -4.01
C VAL A 70 2.62 15.43 -4.63
N GLN A 71 2.23 16.20 -5.65
CA GLN A 71 3.07 17.30 -6.11
C GLN A 71 3.03 18.42 -5.07
N PRO A 72 4.18 19.04 -4.73
CA PRO A 72 4.18 20.19 -3.85
C PRO A 72 3.40 21.32 -4.51
N LEU A 73 2.44 21.87 -3.77
CA LEU A 73 1.73 23.11 -4.11
C LEU A 73 2.79 24.22 -4.23
N ASN A 74 2.98 24.74 -5.45
CA ASN A 74 3.72 25.99 -5.70
C ASN A 74 2.85 27.20 -5.35
#